data_AF-A0AAX2V002-F1
#
_entry.id   AF-A0AAX2V002-F1
#
_cell.length_a   1.000
_cell.length_b   1.000
_cell.length_c   1.000
_cell.angle_alpha   90.00
_cell.angle_beta   90.00
_cell.angle_gamma   90.00
#
_symmetry.space_group_name_H-M   'P 1'
#
loop_
_entity.id
_entity.type
_entity.pdbx_description
1 polymer ?
#
loop_
_entity_poly.entity_id
_entity_poly.type
_entity_poly.pdbx_seq_one_letter_code
_entity_poly.pdbx_strand_id
1 'polypeptide(L)'
;MKTPHQDFQKAKEELIDLLKHHEAVLAFQEAEKAIGQIPQISFLAGQMKAYQQEAVLFQKIEKQRAYEEAGEQADLIQNELENLPIVQDYRQKMQDASDLIQYVTKSIEEKINEELRHG
;
A
#
# COMPACT_ATOMS: atom_id res chain seq x y z
N MET A 1 3.01 -40.40 -1.16
CA MET A 1 4.09 -39.68 -0.45
C MET A 1 3.95 -38.21 -0.79
N LYS A 2 3.86 -37.32 0.20
CA LYS A 2 3.94 -35.87 -0.07
C LYS A 2 5.36 -35.55 -0.53
N THR A 3 5.50 -34.78 -1.59
CA THR A 3 6.82 -34.35 -2.07
C THR A 3 7.29 -33.13 -1.26
N PRO A 4 8.60 -32.92 -1.09
CA PRO A 4 9.13 -31.72 -0.41
C PRO A 4 8.57 -30.40 -0.97
N HIS A 5 8.24 -30.39 -2.27
CA HIS A 5 7.58 -29.26 -2.92
C HIS A 5 6.16 -29.00 -2.39
N GLN A 6 5.36 -30.05 -2.15
CA GLN A 6 4.01 -29.92 -1.60
C GLN A 6 4.04 -29.43 -0.15
N ASP A 7 5.01 -29.89 0.64
CA ASP A 7 5.16 -29.46 2.03
C ASP A 7 5.57 -27.98 2.12
N PHE A 8 6.45 -27.52 1.22
CA PHE A 8 6.78 -26.10 1.09
C PHE A 8 5.56 -25.23 0.73
N GLN A 9 4.76 -25.63 -0.27
CA GLN A 9 3.56 -24.87 -0.63
C GLN A 9 2.57 -24.77 0.53
N LYS A 10 2.37 -25.88 1.26
CA LYS A 10 1.50 -25.90 2.44
C LYS A 10 1.99 -24.96 3.54
N ALA A 11 3.28 -24.99 3.87
CA ALA A 11 3.86 -24.09 4.87
C ALA A 11 3.73 -22.61 4.47
N LYS A 12 3.91 -22.31 3.18
CA LYS A 12 3.71 -20.96 2.63
C LYS A 12 2.25 -20.51 2.77
N GLU A 13 1.29 -21.36 2.43
CA GLU A 13 -0.14 -21.07 2.57
C GLU A 13 -0.55 -20.86 4.03
N GLU A 14 -0.02 -21.67 4.95
CA GLU A 14 -0.24 -21.52 6.40
C GLU A 14 0.33 -20.18 6.91
N LEU A 15 1.53 -19.77 6.47
CA LEU A 15 2.09 -18.47 6.81
C LEU A 15 1.20 -17.32 6.29
N ILE A 16 0.72 -17.40 5.05
CA ILE A 16 -0.18 -16.39 4.49
C ILE A 16 -1.47 -16.31 5.32
N ASP A 17 -2.02 -17.44 5.73
CA ASP A 17 -3.23 -17.48 6.56
C ASP A 17 -3.00 -16.84 7.93
N LEU A 18 -1.87 -17.13 8.59
CA LEU A 18 -1.50 -16.50 9.86
C LEU A 18 -1.36 -14.99 9.72
N LEU A 19 -0.72 -14.52 8.65
CA LEU A 19 -0.55 -13.08 8.41
C LEU A 19 -1.89 -12.38 8.16
N LYS A 20 -2.83 -13.02 7.45
CA LYS A 20 -4.18 -12.47 7.24
C LYS A 20 -4.94 -12.25 8.55
N HIS A 21 -4.69 -13.06 9.56
CA HIS A 21 -5.33 -12.97 10.87
C HIS A 21 -4.50 -12.15 11.88
N HIS A 22 -3.35 -11.60 11.47
CA HIS A 22 -2.54 -10.75 12.32
C HIS A 22 -3.22 -9.41 12.58
N GLU A 23 -3.10 -8.89 13.81
CA GLU A 23 -3.76 -7.66 14.26
C GLU A 23 -3.54 -6.46 13.32
N ALA A 24 -2.31 -6.22 12.89
CA ALA A 24 -1.97 -5.14 11.95
C ALA A 24 -2.72 -5.27 10.61
N VAL A 25 -2.87 -6.49 10.07
CA VAL A 25 -3.59 -6.72 8.80
C VAL A 25 -5.10 -6.56 8.99
N LEU A 26 -5.64 -7.06 10.11
CA LEU A 26 -7.05 -6.86 10.45
C LEU A 26 -7.39 -5.38 10.65
N ALA A 27 -6.55 -4.65 11.38
CA ALA A 27 -6.70 -3.21 11.60
C ALA A 27 -6.67 -2.43 10.28
N PHE A 28 -5.75 -2.79 9.37
CA PHE A 28 -5.72 -2.21 8.02
C PHE A 28 -6.99 -2.50 7.23
N GLN A 29 -7.48 -3.74 7.21
CA GLN A 29 -8.72 -4.10 6.51
C GLN A 29 -9.95 -3.36 7.06
N GLU A 30 -10.00 -3.12 8.38
CA GLU A 30 -11.07 -2.31 8.98
C GLU A 30 -11.00 -0.85 8.56
N ALA A 31 -9.80 -0.26 8.55
CA ALA A 31 -9.62 1.12 8.06
C ALA A 31 -9.90 1.24 6.56
N GLU A 32 -9.53 0.25 5.76
CA GLU A 32 -9.84 0.19 4.32
C GLU A 32 -11.36 0.15 4.08
N LYS A 33 -12.09 -0.63 4.87
CA LYS A 33 -13.57 -0.64 4.81
C LYS A 33 -14.16 0.70 5.23
N ALA A 34 -13.64 1.30 6.30
CA ALA A 34 -14.13 2.58 6.82
C ALA A 34 -13.93 3.72 5.80
N ILE A 35 -12.74 3.82 5.21
CA ILE A 35 -12.45 4.86 4.20
C ILE A 35 -13.24 4.62 2.91
N GLY A 36 -13.44 3.36 2.51
CA GLY A 36 -14.23 2.99 1.32
C GLY A 36 -15.73 3.32 1.43
N GLN A 37 -16.24 3.52 2.64
CA GLN A 37 -17.64 3.92 2.88
C GLN A 37 -17.87 5.41 2.72
N ILE A 38 -16.83 6.23 2.48
CA ILE A 38 -16.93 7.68 2.33
C ILE A 38 -16.78 8.06 0.85
N PRO A 39 -17.89 8.31 0.12
CA PRO A 39 -17.84 8.58 -1.32
C PRO A 39 -17.00 9.82 -1.67
N GLN A 40 -16.98 10.81 -0.78
CA GLN A 40 -16.20 12.04 -0.98
C GLN A 40 -14.70 11.80 -1.07
N ILE A 41 -14.16 10.85 -0.30
CA ILE A 41 -12.73 10.51 -0.35
C ILE A 41 -12.40 9.87 -1.70
N SER A 42 -13.21 8.92 -2.15
CA SER A 42 -13.03 8.28 -3.47
C SER A 42 -13.18 9.31 -4.62
N PHE A 43 -14.12 10.24 -4.50
CA PHE A 43 -14.31 11.31 -5.47
C PHE A 43 -13.10 12.24 -5.54
N LEU A 44 -12.60 12.74 -4.39
CA LEU A 44 -11.41 13.59 -4.32
C LEU A 44 -10.17 12.85 -4.86
N ALA A 45 -9.95 11.59 -4.45
CA ALA A 45 -8.85 10.79 -4.98
C ALA A 45 -8.93 10.60 -6.50
N GLY A 46 -10.15 10.44 -7.03
CA GLY A 46 -10.40 10.38 -8.47
C GLY A 46 -10.04 11.69 -9.19
N GLN A 47 -10.46 12.83 -8.65
CA GLN A 47 -10.11 14.15 -9.19
C GLN A 47 -8.60 14.42 -9.13
N MET A 48 -7.96 14.13 -8.00
CA MET A 48 -6.51 14.24 -7.84
C MET A 48 -5.77 13.44 -8.93
N LYS A 49 -6.19 12.19 -9.17
CA LYS A 49 -5.60 11.34 -10.22
C LYS A 49 -5.82 11.92 -11.62
N ALA A 50 -6.98 12.50 -11.89
CA ALA A 50 -7.25 13.16 -13.17
C ALA A 50 -6.29 14.33 -13.40
N TYR A 51 -6.12 15.20 -12.40
CA TYR A 51 -5.14 16.30 -12.47
C TYR A 51 -3.70 15.82 -12.65
N GLN A 52 -3.30 14.73 -11.97
CA GLN A 52 -1.97 14.13 -12.18
C GLN A 52 -1.80 13.61 -13.62
N GLN A 53 -2.83 13.02 -14.22
CA GLN A 53 -2.79 12.58 -15.61
C GLN A 53 -2.73 13.76 -16.58
N GLU A 54 -3.47 14.83 -16.30
CA GLU A 54 -3.41 16.09 -17.06
C GLU A 54 -2.03 16.73 -16.97
N ALA A 55 -1.40 16.78 -15.79
CA ALA A 55 -0.04 17.26 -15.61
C ALA A 55 0.94 16.44 -16.49
N VAL A 56 0.90 15.11 -16.42
CA VAL A 56 1.73 14.24 -17.28
C VAL A 56 1.48 14.50 -18.76
N LEU A 57 0.24 14.78 -19.17
CA LEU A 57 -0.08 15.16 -20.55
C LEU A 57 0.53 16.51 -20.92
N PHE A 58 0.33 17.55 -20.12
CA PHE A 58 0.82 18.91 -20.36
C PHE A 58 2.34 18.97 -20.41
N GLN A 59 3.02 18.17 -19.57
CA GLN A 59 4.47 18.00 -19.62
C GLN A 59 4.93 17.46 -20.98
N LYS A 60 4.25 16.44 -21.53
CA LYS A 60 4.59 15.84 -22.84
C LYS A 60 4.40 16.79 -24.02
N ILE A 61 3.46 17.73 -23.92
CA ILE A 61 3.18 18.71 -24.97
C ILE A 61 3.78 20.10 -24.67
N GLU A 62 4.74 20.15 -23.75
CA GLU A 62 5.53 21.35 -23.40
C GLU A 62 4.69 22.56 -22.97
N LYS A 63 3.48 22.32 -22.42
CA LYS A 63 2.60 23.36 -21.88
C LYS A 63 2.90 23.61 -20.40
N GLN A 64 4.02 24.27 -20.12
CA GLN A 64 4.54 24.46 -18.76
C GLN A 64 3.53 25.06 -17.78
N ARG A 65 2.83 26.14 -18.18
CA ARG A 65 1.83 26.77 -17.32
C ARG A 65 0.67 25.84 -16.94
N ALA A 66 0.17 25.06 -17.91
CA ALA A 66 -0.92 24.13 -17.65
C ALA A 66 -0.46 22.93 -16.81
N TYR A 67 0.80 22.49 -16.99
CA TYR A 67 1.42 21.49 -16.14
C TYR A 67 1.48 21.94 -14.68
N GLU A 68 1.94 23.17 -14.42
CA GLU A 68 2.00 23.75 -13.07
C GLU A 68 0.61 23.89 -12.45
N GLU A 69 -0.36 24.43 -13.19
CA GLU A 69 -1.74 24.59 -12.71
C GLU A 69 -2.38 23.22 -12.37
N ALA A 70 -2.21 22.19 -13.21
CA ALA A 70 -2.72 20.86 -12.93
C ALA A 70 -2.01 20.20 -11.73
N GLY A 71 -0.70 20.40 -11.58
CA GLY A 71 0.07 19.94 -10.42
C GLY A 71 -0.42 20.57 -9.13
N GLU A 72 -0.62 21.89 -9.11
CA GLU A 72 -1.12 22.61 -7.94
C GLU A 72 -2.51 22.13 -7.53
N GLN A 73 -3.42 21.86 -8.48
CA GLN A 73 -4.74 21.31 -8.15
C GLN A 73 -4.64 19.90 -7.54
N ALA A 74 -3.76 19.04 -8.07
CA ALA A 74 -3.52 17.74 -7.48
C ALA A 74 -2.97 17.85 -6.05
N ASP A 75 -2.01 18.75 -5.82
CA ASP A 75 -1.39 18.98 -4.52
C ASP A 75 -2.39 19.54 -3.50
N LEU A 76 -3.29 20.42 -3.90
CA LEU A 76 -4.36 20.94 -3.04
C LEU A 76 -5.28 19.81 -2.55
N ILE A 77 -5.73 18.94 -3.47
CA ILE A 77 -6.58 17.80 -3.13
C ILE A 77 -5.82 16.80 -2.27
N GLN A 78 -4.54 16.54 -2.58
CA GLN A 78 -3.69 15.69 -1.76
C GLN A 78 -3.62 16.24 -0.33
N ASN A 79 -3.27 17.51 -0.14
CA ASN A 79 -3.20 18.14 1.17
C ASN A 79 -4.55 18.08 1.91
N GLU A 80 -5.67 18.27 1.21
CA GLU A 80 -7.00 18.14 1.81
C GLU A 80 -7.22 16.72 2.34
N LEU A 81 -6.99 15.69 1.50
CA LEU A 81 -7.14 14.28 1.87
C LEU A 81 -6.21 13.91 3.02
N GLU A 82 -4.96 14.32 2.97
CA GLU A 82 -3.94 13.97 3.96
C GLU A 82 -4.18 14.53 5.36
N ASN A 83 -4.92 15.63 5.44
CA ASN A 83 -5.32 16.26 6.70
C ASN A 83 -6.58 15.64 7.33
N LEU A 84 -7.28 14.74 6.62
CA LEU A 84 -8.43 14.04 7.17
C LEU A 84 -7.98 12.98 8.18
N PRO A 85 -8.51 12.99 9.43
CA PRO A 85 -8.12 12.00 10.44
C PRO A 85 -8.32 10.54 10.00
N ILE A 86 -9.37 10.26 9.21
CA ILE A 86 -9.62 8.91 8.69
C ILE A 86 -8.58 8.47 7.66
N VAL A 87 -8.04 9.40 6.86
CA VAL A 87 -6.97 9.11 5.89
C VAL A 87 -5.65 8.89 6.61
N GLN A 88 -5.38 9.66 7.67
CA GLN A 88 -4.21 9.46 8.52
C GLN A 88 -4.24 8.09 9.21
N ASP A 89 -5.38 7.73 9.79
CA ASP A 89 -5.60 6.43 10.42
C ASP A 89 -5.43 5.27 9.41
N TYR A 90 -6.02 5.39 8.23
CA TYR A 90 -5.81 4.43 7.13
C TYR A 90 -4.33 4.29 6.76
N ARG A 91 -3.61 5.41 6.57
CA ARG A 91 -2.19 5.40 6.22
C ARG A 91 -1.32 4.77 7.31
N GLN A 92 -1.59 5.07 8.58
CA GLN A 92 -0.85 4.49 9.69
C GLN A 92 -1.03 2.97 9.72
N LYS A 93 -2.27 2.48 9.62
CA LYS A 93 -2.55 1.03 9.63
C LYS A 93 -1.97 0.31 8.41
N MET A 94 -1.97 0.98 7.25
CA MET A 94 -1.29 0.49 6.05
C MET A 94 0.22 0.35 6.27
N GLN A 95 0.84 1.33 6.94
CA GLN A 95 2.25 1.28 7.29
C GLN A 95 2.54 0.14 8.27
N ASP A 96 1.74 -0.01 9.33
CA ASP A 96 1.91 -1.09 10.32
C ASP A 96 1.81 -2.48 9.67
N ALA A 97 0.84 -2.67 8.75
CA ALA A 97 0.72 -3.90 7.97
C ALA A 97 1.91 -4.11 7.03
N SER A 98 2.44 -3.05 6.42
CA SER A 98 3.63 -3.11 5.54
C SER A 98 4.89 -3.49 6.31
N ASP A 99 5.07 -2.91 7.49
CA ASP A 99 6.20 -3.18 8.39
C ASP A 99 6.20 -4.64 8.85
N LEU A 100 5.03 -5.21 9.15
CA LEU A 100 4.88 -6.64 9.43
C LEU A 100 5.36 -7.51 8.26
N ILE A 101 4.89 -7.24 7.04
CA ILE A 101 5.28 -8.01 5.85
C ILE A 101 6.78 -7.88 5.59
N GLN A 102 7.33 -6.67 5.75
CA GLN A 102 8.76 -6.44 5.59
C GLN A 102 9.58 -7.20 6.63
N TYR A 103 9.16 -7.17 7.90
CA TYR A 103 9.81 -7.90 8.99
C TYR A 103 9.86 -9.40 8.71
N VAL A 104 8.72 -10.00 8.33
CA VAL A 104 8.62 -11.43 8.03
C VAL A 104 9.53 -11.80 6.86
N THR A 105 9.50 -11.01 5.79
CA THR A 105 10.31 -11.27 4.58
C THR A 105 11.79 -11.21 4.89
N LYS A 106 12.24 -10.16 5.60
CA LYS A 106 13.64 -10.02 6.02
C LYS A 106 14.08 -11.14 6.95
N SER A 107 13.26 -11.51 7.92
CA SER A 107 13.57 -12.59 8.87
C SER A 107 13.77 -13.94 8.15
N ILE A 108 12.93 -14.23 7.16
CA ILE A 108 13.06 -15.45 6.34
C ILE A 108 14.34 -15.40 5.50
N GLU A 109 14.60 -14.27 4.83
CA GLU A 109 15.80 -14.08 4.01
C GLU A 109 17.09 -14.23 4.84
N GLU A 110 17.17 -13.56 5.98
CA GLU A 110 18.30 -13.62 6.90
C GLU A 110 18.56 -15.05 7.35
N LYS A 111 17.51 -15.77 7.79
CA LYS A 111 17.66 -17.15 8.27
C LYS A 111 18.10 -18.11 7.16
N ILE A 112 17.56 -17.99 5.95
CA ILE A 112 17.99 -18.80 4.80
C ILE A 112 19.47 -18.52 4.48
N ASN A 113 19.88 -17.25 4.48
CA ASN A 113 21.26 -16.85 4.20
C ASN A 113 22.24 -17.40 5.25
N GLU A 114 21.85 -17.47 6.53
CA GLU A 114 22.64 -18.10 7.59
C GLU A 114 22.85 -19.59 7.32
N GLU A 115 21.78 -20.34 7.06
CA GLU A 115 21.85 -21.78 6.81
C GLU A 115 22.65 -22.09 5.53
N LEU A 116 22.58 -21.24 4.50
CA LEU A 116 23.40 -21.40 3.28
C LEU A 116 24.90 -21.12 3.51
N ARG A 117 25.24 -20.27 4.48
CA ARG A 117 26.64 -19.91 4.79
C ARG A 117 27.29 -20.89 5.77
N HIS A 118 26.49 -21.55 6.59
CA HIS A 118 26.95 -22.44 7.67
C HIS A 118 26.56 -23.92 7.48
N GLY A 119 25.80 -24.25 6.44
CA GLY A 119 25.44 -25.61 6.04
C GLY A 119 26.37 -26.24 5.00
#